data_AF-A0A257IVN3-F1
#
_entry.id   AF-A0A257IVN3-F1
#
_cell.length_a   1.000
_cell.length_b   1.000
_cell.length_c   1.000
_cell.angle_alpha   90.00
_cell.angle_beta   90.00
_cell.angle_gamma   90.00
#
_symmetry.space_group_name_H-M   'P 1'
#
loop_
_entity.id
_entity.type
_entity.pdbx_description
1 polymer ?
#
loop_
_entity_poly.entity_id
_entity_poly.type
_entity_poly.pdbx_seq_one_letter_code
_entity_poly.pdbx_strand_id
1 'polypeptide(L)'
;MKWLLIDCGLNFITNATDGTFHQAYSYKDALGNFNGIFRNDLVKTSGTWAIQNIDDNAYFYGNPLSSKISSILDYTGSQLGYKANSGTYAYDANGNTTYDPANKLTTLYNYLNLPSKFTKDDGTKQELVYDASGKKWQENEYLIDGSLLSKRSYLSSFEFEGNSLQKVFHSSGFIQNLAADVNSGGQSNGNITGSNIISTQKLKSGVKSEYIADKSICLLPGFESLPTFNAEIKPLAGYQWNYILKDHLGNTRVLFTDKNNDGFVKQDTDESQNEVLSLSNYSPFGLELGGSHQNLK
;
A
#
# COMPACT_ATOMS: atom_id res chain seq x y z
N MET A 1 -29.80 -19.95 -6.59
CA MET A 1 -28.83 -18.85 -6.38
C MET A 1 -29.17 -18.18 -5.07
N LYS A 2 -28.38 -18.48 -4.04
CA LYS A 2 -28.56 -17.91 -2.70
C LYS A 2 -27.54 -16.78 -2.63
N TRP A 3 -28.02 -15.55 -2.61
CA TRP A 3 -27.16 -14.39 -2.45
C TRP A 3 -26.45 -14.54 -1.11
N LEU A 4 -25.13 -14.71 -1.15
CA LEU A 4 -24.28 -14.55 0.01
C LEU A 4 -24.30 -13.06 0.33
N LEU A 5 -25.14 -12.65 1.28
CA LEU A 5 -24.86 -11.44 2.03
C LEU A 5 -23.54 -11.72 2.74
N ILE A 6 -22.45 -11.24 2.14
CA ILE A 6 -21.29 -10.88 2.93
C ILE A 6 -21.84 -9.77 3.81
N ASP A 7 -22.12 -10.10 5.07
CA ASP A 7 -22.32 -9.15 6.14
C ASP A 7 -20.97 -8.47 6.35
N CYS A 8 -20.53 -7.69 5.35
CA CYS A 8 -19.60 -6.62 5.60
C CYS A 8 -20.29 -5.78 6.64
N GLY A 9 -19.62 -5.47 7.76
CA GLY A 9 -20.14 -4.61 8.80
C GLY A 9 -20.53 -3.23 8.25
N LEU A 10 -21.68 -3.18 7.60
CA LEU A 10 -22.36 -2.02 7.02
C LEU A 10 -23.14 -1.27 8.10
N ASN A 11 -22.93 -1.62 9.38
CA ASN A 11 -23.47 -0.92 10.54
C ASN A 11 -22.68 0.33 10.94
N PHE A 12 -21.77 0.86 10.11
CA PHE A 12 -20.99 2.06 10.46
C PHE A 12 -21.42 3.37 9.80
N ILE A 13 -22.57 3.41 9.11
CA ILE A 13 -23.11 4.69 8.58
C ILE A 13 -24.60 4.79 8.87
N THR A 14 -24.98 4.82 10.14
CA THR A 14 -26.24 5.45 10.56
C THR A 14 -26.01 6.18 11.88
N ASN A 15 -26.05 7.52 11.80
CA ASN A 15 -26.07 8.50 12.91
C ASN A 15 -24.71 8.99 13.44
N ALA A 16 -24.21 10.06 12.81
CA ALA A 16 -23.14 10.91 13.32
C ALA A 16 -23.61 11.79 14.50
N THR A 17 -24.08 11.15 15.58
CA THR A 17 -24.33 11.82 16.87
C THR A 17 -23.80 11.07 18.08
N ASP A 18 -23.34 9.82 17.94
CA ASP A 18 -22.66 9.10 19.02
C ASP A 18 -21.18 8.91 18.66
N GLY A 19 -20.28 9.25 19.58
CA GLY A 19 -18.82 9.39 19.39
C GLY A 19 -18.02 8.13 19.02
N THR A 20 -18.65 7.16 18.37
CA THR A 20 -18.04 5.91 17.90
C THR A 20 -17.79 6.00 16.39
N PHE A 21 -16.51 6.05 15.98
CA PHE A 21 -16.05 6.16 14.58
C PHE A 21 -16.40 7.49 13.90
N HIS A 22 -15.92 8.58 14.50
CA HIS A 22 -16.08 9.91 13.93
C HIS A 22 -14.99 10.19 12.88
N GLN A 23 -15.41 10.41 11.63
CA GLN A 23 -14.59 11.06 10.60
C GLN A 23 -15.22 12.41 10.26
N ALA A 24 -14.44 13.48 10.34
CA ALA A 24 -14.88 14.81 10.00
C ALA A 24 -13.91 15.46 9.01
N TYR A 25 -14.49 16.19 8.05
CA TYR A 25 -13.76 16.94 7.03
C TYR A 25 -14.20 18.39 7.11
N SER A 26 -13.23 19.29 7.01
CA SER A 26 -13.50 20.72 6.86
C SER A 26 -12.80 21.25 5.62
N TYR A 27 -13.40 22.25 5.01
CA TYR A 27 -12.88 22.90 3.81
C TYR A 27 -12.54 24.34 4.12
N LYS A 28 -11.41 24.81 3.57
CA LYS A 28 -10.92 26.17 3.74
C LYS A 28 -11.75 27.16 2.90
N ASP A 29 -12.25 26.69 1.76
CA ASP A 29 -12.93 27.50 0.76
C ASP A 29 -13.91 26.69 -0.09
N ALA A 30 -14.67 27.39 -0.93
CA ALA A 30 -15.67 26.80 -1.83
C ALA A 30 -15.07 26.03 -3.02
N LEU A 31 -13.74 26.05 -3.19
CA LEU A 31 -13.04 25.27 -4.22
C LEU A 31 -12.79 23.83 -3.76
N GLY A 32 -13.08 23.51 -2.49
CA GLY A 32 -12.89 22.18 -1.92
C GLY A 32 -11.48 21.94 -1.41
N ASN A 33 -10.67 22.99 -1.20
CA ASN A 33 -9.39 22.84 -0.51
C ASN A 33 -9.65 22.40 0.94
N PHE A 34 -8.98 21.33 1.37
CA PHE A 34 -9.10 20.84 2.75
C PHE A 34 -8.58 21.89 3.75
N ASN A 35 -9.32 22.08 4.83
CA ASN A 35 -8.84 22.81 6.00
C ASN A 35 -8.31 21.81 7.04
N GLY A 36 -9.05 20.73 7.27
CA GLY A 36 -8.62 19.69 8.20
C GLY A 36 -9.40 18.39 8.09
N ILE A 37 -8.77 17.33 8.58
CA ILE A 37 -9.33 15.98 8.67
C ILE A 37 -9.14 15.48 10.09
N PHE A 38 -10.24 15.08 10.72
CA PHE A 38 -10.24 14.45 12.04
C PHE A 38 -10.76 13.02 11.93
N ARG A 39 -10.03 12.03 12.46
CA ARG A 39 -10.46 10.62 12.47
C ARG A 39 -10.22 9.95 13.80
N ASN A 40 -11.26 9.28 14.29
CA ASN A 40 -11.18 8.34 15.41
C ASN A 40 -11.26 6.89 14.90
N ASP A 41 -10.53 6.00 15.55
CA ASP A 41 -10.53 4.56 15.25
C ASP A 41 -10.48 3.74 16.54
N LEU A 42 -10.95 2.49 16.47
CA LEU A 42 -10.92 1.54 17.57
C LEU A 42 -9.55 0.87 17.64
N VAL A 43 -8.70 1.29 18.56
CA VAL A 43 -7.32 0.80 18.68
C VAL A 43 -7.23 -0.20 19.83
N LYS A 44 -6.55 -1.33 19.61
CA LYS A 44 -6.25 -2.30 20.67
C LYS A 44 -4.97 -1.90 21.39
N THR A 45 -5.08 -1.48 22.64
CA THR A 45 -3.94 -1.14 23.49
C THR A 45 -3.95 -2.05 24.72
N SER A 46 -2.86 -2.78 24.94
CA SER A 46 -2.72 -3.72 26.07
C SER A 46 -3.89 -4.72 26.20
N GLY A 47 -4.36 -5.25 25.07
CA GLY A 47 -5.45 -6.24 25.02
C GLY A 47 -6.86 -5.66 25.05
N THR A 48 -7.03 -4.37 25.31
CA THR A 48 -8.34 -3.70 25.39
C THR A 48 -8.58 -2.82 24.17
N TRP A 49 -9.79 -2.87 23.61
CA TRP A 49 -10.20 -2.00 22.52
C TRP A 49 -10.72 -0.67 23.07
N ALA A 50 -10.16 0.44 22.60
CA ALA A 50 -10.59 1.78 22.96
C ALA A 50 -10.61 2.69 21.73
N ILE A 51 -11.53 3.64 21.71
CA ILE A 51 -11.56 4.65 20.65
C ILE A 51 -10.43 5.64 20.91
N GLN A 52 -9.59 5.84 19.90
CA GLN A 52 -8.50 6.80 19.93
C GLN A 52 -8.57 7.70 18.71
N ASN A 53 -8.16 8.94 18.89
CA ASN A 53 -7.97 9.86 17.77
C ASN A 53 -6.67 9.49 17.06
N ILE A 54 -6.78 9.10 15.79
CA ILE A 54 -5.66 8.65 14.97
C ILE A 54 -5.21 9.69 13.95
N ASP A 55 -6.05 10.69 13.67
CA ASP A 55 -5.71 11.84 12.83
C ASP A 55 -6.40 13.10 13.35
N ASP A 56 -5.63 14.18 13.35
CA ASP A 56 -6.07 15.56 13.51
C ASP A 56 -5.19 16.44 12.61
N ASN A 57 -5.45 16.29 11.31
CA ASN A 57 -4.61 16.86 10.26
C ASN A 57 -5.10 18.27 9.91
N ALA A 58 -4.20 19.25 9.96
CA ALA A 58 -4.41 20.60 9.44
C ALA A 58 -3.60 20.82 8.16
N TYR A 59 -4.27 21.37 7.15
CA TYR A 59 -3.71 21.58 5.81
C TYR A 59 -3.40 23.05 5.59
N PHE A 60 -2.15 23.35 5.25
CA PHE A 60 -1.70 24.70 4.97
C PHE A 60 -1.41 24.86 3.48
N TYR A 61 -1.58 26.07 2.96
CA TYR A 61 -1.40 26.40 1.55
C TYR A 61 -0.43 27.57 1.42
N GLY A 62 0.33 27.60 0.32
CA GLY A 62 1.35 28.63 0.12
C GLY A 62 0.80 30.07 0.10
N ASN A 63 -0.47 30.24 -0.29
CA ASN A 63 -1.21 31.49 -0.16
C ASN A 63 -2.74 31.22 -0.17
N PRO A 64 -3.59 32.20 0.17
CA PRO A 64 -5.04 32.00 0.25
C PRO A 64 -5.74 31.55 -1.03
N LEU A 65 -5.17 31.84 -2.21
CA LEU A 65 -5.73 31.49 -3.53
C LEU A 65 -5.16 30.17 -4.08
N SER A 66 -4.20 29.56 -3.39
CA SER A 66 -3.53 28.34 -3.84
C SER A 66 -4.33 27.09 -3.47
N SER A 67 -4.44 26.15 -4.40
CA SER A 67 -4.83 24.75 -4.14
C SER A 67 -3.63 23.82 -3.94
N LYS A 68 -2.39 24.35 -3.97
CA LYS A 68 -1.17 23.60 -3.65
C LYS A 68 -0.93 23.60 -2.14
N ILE A 69 -0.95 22.41 -1.55
CA ILE A 69 -0.65 22.19 -0.14
C ILE A 69 0.80 22.57 0.12
N SER A 70 1.07 23.37 1.13
CA SER A 70 2.44 23.72 1.56
C SER A 70 2.95 22.74 2.60
N SER A 71 2.11 22.38 3.57
CA SER A 71 2.44 21.45 4.64
C SER A 71 1.17 20.86 5.23
N ILE A 72 1.34 19.73 5.90
CA ILE A 72 0.27 19.06 6.67
C ILE A 72 0.84 18.82 8.06
N LEU A 73 0.12 19.29 9.07
CA LEU A 73 0.43 19.04 10.47
C LEU A 73 -0.58 18.05 11.03
N ASP A 74 -0.11 17.01 11.72
CA ASP A 74 -0.97 16.12 12.51
C ASP A 74 -0.80 16.46 13.99
N TYR A 75 -1.88 16.85 14.67
CA TYR A 75 -1.86 17.17 16.09
C TYR A 75 -1.88 15.94 17.01
N THR A 76 -2.12 14.74 16.46
CA THR A 76 -2.17 13.51 17.27
C THR A 76 -0.79 12.90 17.52
N GLY A 77 0.08 12.95 16.51
CA GLY A 77 1.35 12.20 16.52
C GLY A 77 1.17 10.68 16.45
N SER A 78 -0.03 10.20 16.06
CA SER A 78 -0.35 8.79 15.98
C SER A 78 0.41 8.11 14.84
N GLN A 79 0.96 6.91 15.09
CA GLN A 79 1.59 6.11 14.03
C GLN A 79 0.58 5.30 13.20
N LEU A 80 -0.70 5.32 13.59
CA LEU A 80 -1.78 4.56 12.96
C LEU A 80 -2.52 5.37 11.89
N GLY A 81 -2.46 6.70 11.95
CA GLY A 81 -3.01 7.62 10.95
C GLY A 81 -1.94 8.16 10.00
N TYR A 82 -2.08 9.43 9.62
CA TYR A 82 -1.15 10.14 8.75
C TYR A 82 0.22 10.29 9.41
N LYS A 83 1.25 9.76 8.76
CA LYS A 83 2.63 9.82 9.25
C LYS A 83 3.28 11.13 8.83
N ALA A 84 2.97 12.19 9.58
CA ALA A 84 3.54 13.50 9.32
C ALA A 84 5.08 13.47 9.44
N ASN A 85 5.75 14.07 8.46
CA ASN A 85 7.15 14.49 8.59
C ASN A 85 7.21 15.99 8.36
N SER A 86 8.05 16.67 9.13
CA SER A 86 8.27 18.10 8.97
C SER A 86 8.87 18.41 7.59
N GLY A 87 8.32 19.40 6.90
CA GLY A 87 8.86 19.85 5.62
C GLY A 87 7.82 20.63 4.82
N THR A 88 8.22 21.04 3.62
CA THR A 88 7.37 21.77 2.68
C THR A 88 7.22 20.97 1.41
N TYR A 89 5.99 20.80 0.95
CA TYR A 89 5.72 20.21 -0.36
C TYR A 89 6.24 21.16 -1.45
N ALA A 90 6.97 20.59 -2.41
CA ALA A 90 7.47 21.33 -3.56
C ALA A 90 6.70 20.95 -4.82
N TYR A 91 6.64 21.88 -5.78
CA TYR A 91 5.91 21.69 -7.03
C TYR A 91 6.70 22.21 -8.21
N ASP A 92 6.47 21.60 -9.38
CA ASP A 92 6.93 22.16 -10.65
C ASP A 92 5.95 23.23 -11.20
N ALA A 93 6.29 23.78 -12.37
CA ALA A 93 5.48 24.77 -13.07
C ALA A 93 4.11 24.24 -13.52
N ASN A 94 4.00 22.93 -13.80
CA ASN A 94 2.75 22.27 -14.16
C ASN A 94 1.87 21.97 -12.93
N GLY A 95 2.40 22.16 -11.72
CA GLY A 95 1.70 21.94 -10.47
C GLY A 95 1.78 20.51 -9.96
N ASN A 96 2.65 19.67 -10.51
CA ASN A 96 2.89 18.35 -9.95
C ASN A 96 3.78 18.45 -8.71
N THR A 97 3.56 17.59 -7.72
CA THR A 97 4.40 17.52 -6.52
C THR A 97 5.78 16.96 -6.87
N THR A 98 6.83 17.76 -6.67
CA THR A 98 8.23 17.36 -6.89
C THR A 98 8.92 16.90 -5.61
N TYR A 99 8.42 17.30 -4.44
CA TYR A 99 8.86 16.76 -3.15
C TYR A 99 7.67 16.58 -2.21
N ASP A 100 7.57 15.39 -1.64
CA ASP A 100 6.65 15.03 -0.56
C ASP A 100 7.46 14.80 0.73
N PRO A 101 7.37 15.70 1.73
CA PRO A 101 8.09 15.55 2.99
C PRO A 101 7.58 14.37 3.82
N ALA A 102 6.28 14.06 3.77
CA ALA A 102 5.66 12.96 4.53
C ALA A 102 6.29 11.61 4.15
N ASN A 103 6.56 11.44 2.86
CA ASN A 103 7.20 10.24 2.33
C ASN A 103 8.70 10.38 2.12
N LYS A 104 9.29 11.55 2.39
CA LYS A 104 10.72 11.87 2.12
C LYS A 104 11.10 11.50 0.69
N LEU A 105 10.29 11.98 -0.26
CA LEU A 105 10.25 11.47 -1.62
C LEU A 105 10.34 12.62 -2.62
N THR A 106 11.39 12.62 -3.43
CA THR A 106 11.51 13.48 -4.61
C THR A 106 10.97 12.75 -5.83
N THR A 107 10.12 13.43 -6.61
CA THR A 107 9.54 12.89 -7.85
C THR A 107 9.95 13.75 -9.05
N LEU A 108 10.43 13.10 -10.11
CA LEU A 108 10.64 13.71 -11.42
C LEU A 108 9.59 13.22 -12.41
N TYR A 109 9.26 14.09 -13.36
CA TYR A 109 8.25 13.84 -14.39
C TYR A 109 8.89 13.88 -15.77
N ASN A 110 8.36 13.07 -16.69
CA ASN A 110 8.78 13.08 -18.09
C ASN A 110 8.01 14.14 -18.90
N TYR A 111 8.28 14.20 -20.22
CA TYR A 111 7.64 15.13 -21.15
C TYR A 111 6.12 14.88 -21.34
N LEU A 112 5.60 13.72 -20.94
CA LEU A 112 4.16 13.42 -20.90
C LEU A 112 3.51 13.84 -19.57
N ASN A 113 4.27 14.52 -18.70
CA ASN A 113 3.85 14.88 -17.35
C ASN A 113 3.54 13.65 -16.45
N LEU A 114 4.15 12.50 -16.76
CA LEU A 114 4.04 11.26 -15.98
C LEU A 114 5.23 11.10 -15.03
N PRO A 115 5.04 10.59 -13.79
CA PRO A 115 6.15 10.32 -12.88
C PRO A 115 7.14 9.34 -13.51
N SER A 116 8.41 9.74 -13.64
CA SER A 116 9.46 8.95 -14.27
C SER A 116 10.54 8.48 -13.30
N LYS A 117 10.69 9.15 -12.16
CA LYS A 117 11.67 8.77 -11.14
C LYS A 117 11.24 9.19 -9.76
N PHE A 118 11.41 8.29 -8.81
CA PHE A 118 11.24 8.50 -7.40
C PHE A 118 12.59 8.34 -6.71
N THR A 119 12.96 9.27 -5.85
CA THR A 119 14.19 9.19 -5.04
C THR A 119 13.83 9.45 -3.59
N LYS A 120 14.15 8.51 -2.71
CA LYS A 120 14.04 8.69 -1.26
C LYS A 120 15.23 9.48 -0.75
N ASP A 121 15.05 10.17 0.37
CA ASP A 121 16.14 10.91 1.01
C ASP A 121 17.30 9.99 1.48
N ASP A 122 17.05 8.70 1.65
CA ASP A 122 18.08 7.68 1.93
C ASP A 122 18.92 7.28 0.71
N GLY A 123 18.60 7.80 -0.48
CA GLY A 123 19.31 7.55 -1.73
C GLY A 123 18.77 6.37 -2.55
N THR A 124 17.86 5.55 -2.01
CA THR A 124 17.17 4.54 -2.82
C THR A 124 16.31 5.21 -3.88
N LYS A 125 16.22 4.59 -5.06
CA LYS A 125 15.50 5.17 -6.18
C LYS A 125 14.72 4.13 -6.97
N GLN A 126 13.63 4.59 -7.56
CA GLN A 126 12.83 3.83 -8.51
C GLN A 126 12.68 4.64 -9.80
N GLU A 127 12.85 4.00 -10.95
CA GLU A 127 12.73 4.63 -12.26
C GLU A 127 11.65 3.93 -13.08
N LEU A 128 10.76 4.72 -13.70
CA LEU A 128 9.64 4.25 -14.50
C LEU A 128 9.85 4.61 -15.97
N VAL A 129 9.66 3.62 -16.84
CA VAL A 129 9.76 3.79 -18.30
C VAL A 129 8.38 3.60 -18.90
N TYR A 130 8.03 4.50 -19.82
CA TYR A 130 6.77 4.49 -20.54
C TYR A 130 7.04 4.48 -22.03
N ASP A 131 6.10 3.92 -22.80
CA ASP A 131 6.08 4.17 -24.24
C ASP A 131 5.52 5.58 -24.57
N ALA A 132 5.55 5.93 -25.85
CA ALA A 132 5.08 7.24 -26.33
C ALA A 132 3.56 7.47 -26.11
N SER A 133 2.78 6.42 -25.81
CA SER A 133 1.37 6.53 -25.45
C SER A 133 1.14 6.80 -23.96
N GLY A 134 2.21 6.78 -23.15
CA GLY A 134 2.14 6.90 -21.70
C GLY A 134 1.86 5.57 -20.98
N LYS A 135 1.89 4.44 -21.69
CA LYS A 135 1.73 3.13 -21.05
C LYS A 135 3.05 2.72 -20.38
N LYS A 136 2.97 2.34 -19.10
CA LYS A 136 4.13 1.88 -18.32
C LYS A 136 4.66 0.58 -18.90
N TRP A 137 5.96 0.55 -19.15
CA TRP A 137 6.72 -0.56 -19.74
C TRP A 137 7.63 -1.22 -18.73
N GLN A 138 8.32 -0.42 -17.91
CA GLN A 138 9.30 -0.94 -16.94
C GLN A 138 9.29 -0.13 -15.66
N GLU A 139 9.70 -0.79 -14.60
CA GLU A 139 9.92 -0.25 -13.27
C GLU A 139 11.20 -0.89 -12.70
N ASN A 140 12.19 -0.04 -12.44
CA ASN A 140 13.49 -0.46 -11.95
C ASN A 140 13.69 0.10 -10.54
N GLU A 141 13.98 -0.75 -9.57
CA GLU A 141 14.35 -0.35 -8.22
C GLU A 141 15.85 -0.51 -8.04
N TYR A 142 16.49 0.48 -7.41
CA TYR A 142 17.93 0.51 -7.19
C TYR A 142 18.24 0.67 -5.70
N LEU A 143 19.32 0.01 -5.28
CA LEU A 143 19.94 0.23 -3.98
C LEU A 143 20.64 1.60 -3.92
N ILE A 144 21.04 1.98 -2.71
CA ILE A 144 21.72 3.26 -2.43
C ILE A 144 23.05 3.37 -3.20
N ASP A 145 23.74 2.26 -3.42
CA ASP A 145 24.98 2.20 -4.21
C ASP A 145 24.76 2.28 -5.73
N GLY A 146 23.50 2.35 -6.17
CA GLY A 146 23.11 2.42 -7.57
C GLY A 146 23.00 1.05 -8.26
N SER A 147 23.23 -0.05 -7.56
CA SER A 147 22.99 -1.40 -8.12
C SER A 147 21.49 -1.66 -8.33
N LEU A 148 21.15 -2.40 -9.37
CA LEU A 148 19.77 -2.76 -9.71
C LEU A 148 19.30 -3.88 -8.77
N LEU A 149 18.27 -3.61 -7.96
CA LEU A 149 17.64 -4.57 -7.07
C LEU A 149 16.53 -5.36 -7.77
N SER A 150 15.64 -4.66 -8.47
CA SER A 150 14.45 -5.23 -9.10
C SER A 150 14.22 -4.60 -10.46
N LYS A 151 13.77 -5.41 -11.41
CA LYS A 151 13.34 -4.97 -12.74
C LYS A 151 12.03 -5.64 -13.09
N ARG A 152 10.95 -4.89 -12.97
CA ARG A 152 9.63 -5.28 -13.43
C ARG A 152 9.41 -4.81 -14.85
N SER A 153 8.99 -5.72 -15.72
CA SER A 153 8.62 -5.40 -17.10
C SER A 153 7.18 -5.79 -17.36
N TYR A 154 6.47 -4.94 -18.10
CA TYR A 154 5.04 -5.08 -18.38
C TYR A 154 4.84 -5.25 -19.88
N LEU A 155 4.28 -6.40 -20.27
CA LEU A 155 3.87 -6.66 -21.64
C LEU A 155 2.38 -6.98 -21.67
N SER A 156 1.57 -5.98 -22.02
CA SER A 156 0.11 -6.12 -21.98
C SER A 156 -0.37 -6.57 -20.60
N SER A 157 -0.95 -7.77 -20.48
CA SER A 157 -1.42 -8.35 -19.23
C SER A 157 -0.36 -9.14 -18.46
N PHE A 158 0.89 -9.19 -18.93
CA PHE A 158 1.95 -9.98 -18.30
C PHE A 158 2.92 -9.07 -17.54
N GLU A 159 3.23 -9.46 -16.30
CA GLU A 159 4.26 -8.86 -15.45
C GLU A 159 5.41 -9.85 -15.27
N PHE A 160 6.64 -9.38 -15.50
CA PHE A 160 7.87 -10.16 -15.35
C PHE A 160 8.79 -9.50 -14.34
N GLU A 161 9.49 -10.29 -13.53
CA GLU A 161 10.63 -9.86 -12.73
C GLU A 161 11.89 -10.44 -13.38
N GLY A 162 12.77 -9.58 -13.87
CA GLY A 162 13.86 -10.00 -14.75
C GLY A 162 13.30 -10.70 -16.00
N ASN A 163 13.60 -12.00 -16.15
CA ASN A 163 13.12 -12.84 -17.25
C ASN A 163 12.03 -13.84 -16.82
N SER A 164 11.59 -13.81 -15.56
CA SER A 164 10.65 -14.77 -14.98
C SER A 164 9.23 -14.17 -14.93
N LEU A 165 8.25 -14.89 -15.47
CA LEU A 165 6.84 -14.49 -15.40
C LEU A 165 6.35 -14.51 -13.95
N GLN A 166 5.90 -13.35 -13.45
CA GLN A 166 5.38 -13.18 -12.10
C GLN A 166 3.87 -13.24 -12.06
N LYS A 167 3.21 -12.43 -12.90
CA LYS A 167 1.75 -12.29 -12.90
C LYS A 167 1.16 -12.22 -14.29
N VAL A 168 -0.07 -12.71 -14.40
CA VAL A 168 -0.94 -12.50 -15.57
C VAL A 168 -2.23 -11.84 -15.10
N PHE A 169 -2.44 -10.58 -15.51
CA PHE A 169 -3.63 -9.81 -15.17
C PHE A 169 -4.84 -10.25 -15.99
N HIS A 170 -6.00 -10.28 -15.35
CA HIS A 170 -7.31 -10.43 -15.98
C HIS A 170 -8.29 -9.38 -15.43
N SER A 171 -9.51 -9.34 -15.97
CA SER A 171 -10.49 -8.28 -15.67
C SER A 171 -10.87 -8.15 -14.19
N SER A 172 -10.75 -9.23 -13.43
CA SER A 172 -11.13 -9.32 -12.01
C SER A 172 -9.96 -9.51 -11.05
N GLY A 173 -8.71 -9.47 -11.52
CA GLY A 173 -7.55 -9.75 -10.67
C GLY A 173 -6.31 -10.19 -11.46
N PHE A 174 -5.58 -11.15 -10.92
CA PHE A 174 -4.38 -11.70 -11.54
C PHE A 174 -4.09 -13.13 -11.12
N ILE A 175 -3.36 -13.84 -11.97
CA ILE A 175 -2.76 -15.13 -11.67
C ILE A 175 -1.31 -14.88 -11.24
N GLN A 176 -0.91 -15.32 -10.06
CA GLN A 176 0.45 -15.22 -9.55
C GLN A 176 1.19 -16.56 -9.72
N ASN A 177 2.40 -16.52 -10.25
CA ASN A 177 3.31 -17.66 -10.26
C ASN A 177 4.01 -17.77 -8.90
N LEU A 178 3.69 -18.81 -8.13
CA LEU A 178 4.24 -19.00 -6.78
C LEU A 178 5.72 -19.42 -6.78
N ALA A 179 6.21 -19.94 -7.91
CA ALA A 179 7.59 -20.39 -8.09
C ALA A 179 8.44 -19.35 -8.84
N ALA A 180 8.01 -18.09 -8.91
CA ALA A 180 8.73 -17.05 -9.61
C ALA A 180 9.77 -16.39 -8.70
N ASP A 181 10.88 -15.88 -9.26
CA ASP A 181 11.90 -15.20 -8.47
C ASP A 181 11.40 -13.83 -7.99
N VAL A 182 11.60 -13.49 -6.71
CA VAL A 182 11.04 -12.27 -6.12
C VAL A 182 12.17 -11.39 -5.59
N ASN A 183 12.21 -10.16 -6.09
CA ASN A 183 13.02 -9.08 -5.53
C ASN A 183 12.10 -8.08 -4.84
N SER A 184 12.38 -7.70 -3.59
CA SER A 184 11.51 -6.80 -2.83
C SER A 184 12.28 -5.82 -1.94
N GLY A 185 11.93 -4.55 -2.04
CA GLY A 185 12.43 -3.48 -1.18
C GLY A 185 11.29 -2.68 -0.53
N GLY A 186 11.64 -1.70 0.30
CA GLY A 186 10.68 -0.82 0.97
C GLY A 186 10.10 -1.39 2.27
N GLN A 187 8.98 -0.83 2.74
CA GLN A 187 8.34 -1.23 3.99
C GLN A 187 7.03 -1.97 3.70
N SER A 188 6.92 -3.25 4.06
CA SER A 188 5.70 -4.03 3.84
C SER A 188 5.38 -5.00 5.00
N ASN A 189 4.14 -5.49 5.01
CA ASN A 189 3.65 -6.55 5.92
C ASN A 189 3.74 -7.95 5.29
N GLY A 190 4.51 -8.11 4.21
CA GLY A 190 4.29 -9.19 3.26
C GLY A 190 4.94 -10.50 3.67
N ASN A 191 4.12 -11.53 3.90
CA ASN A 191 4.56 -12.88 3.59
C ASN A 191 4.98 -12.92 2.12
N ILE A 192 6.16 -13.44 1.82
CA ILE A 192 6.64 -13.58 0.43
C ILE A 192 6.71 -15.06 0.10
N THR A 193 6.25 -15.40 -1.10
CA THR A 193 6.39 -16.72 -1.68
C THR A 193 7.05 -16.58 -3.05
N GLY A 194 8.11 -17.35 -3.32
CA GLY A 194 8.84 -17.29 -4.58
C GLY A 194 9.88 -18.40 -4.76
N SER A 195 10.56 -18.47 -5.91
CA SER A 195 11.62 -19.45 -6.14
C SER A 195 12.92 -19.04 -5.43
N ASN A 196 13.47 -17.89 -5.82
CA ASN A 196 14.55 -17.20 -5.12
C ASN A 196 14.01 -15.88 -4.59
N ILE A 197 14.16 -15.61 -3.30
CA ILE A 197 13.75 -14.35 -2.68
C ILE A 197 14.99 -13.52 -2.39
N ILE A 198 15.06 -12.29 -2.90
CA ILE A 198 16.07 -11.28 -2.54
C ILE A 198 15.34 -10.09 -1.92
N SER A 199 15.73 -9.69 -0.71
CA SER A 199 14.97 -8.69 0.05
C SER A 199 15.85 -7.69 0.80
N THR A 200 15.51 -6.41 0.68
CA THR A 200 15.97 -5.31 1.56
C THR A 200 14.84 -4.76 2.42
N GLN A 201 13.69 -5.46 2.48
CA GLN A 201 12.50 -4.93 3.13
C GLN A 201 12.68 -4.64 4.62
N LYS A 202 12.00 -3.58 5.07
CA LYS A 202 11.75 -3.30 6.48
C LYS A 202 10.36 -3.81 6.83
N LEU A 203 10.27 -4.93 7.51
CA LEU A 203 9.00 -5.53 7.91
C LEU A 203 8.34 -4.67 9.00
N LYS A 204 7.02 -4.44 8.94
CA LYS A 204 6.37 -3.58 9.94
C LYS A 204 6.28 -4.27 11.30
N SER A 205 6.46 -3.46 12.35
CA SER A 205 6.27 -3.84 13.75
C SER A 205 4.89 -4.39 14.04
N GLY A 206 4.84 -5.51 14.78
CA GLY A 206 3.61 -6.11 15.30
C GLY A 206 2.94 -7.12 14.38
N VAL A 207 3.54 -7.46 13.22
CA VAL A 207 2.98 -8.37 12.23
C VAL A 207 3.92 -9.54 12.00
N LYS A 208 3.42 -10.77 12.16
CA LYS A 208 4.18 -11.97 11.75
C LYS A 208 4.44 -11.90 10.26
N SER A 209 5.68 -12.17 9.86
CA SER A 209 6.06 -12.18 8.46
C SER A 209 6.75 -13.50 8.13
N GLU A 210 6.35 -14.12 7.03
CA GLU A 210 6.86 -15.41 6.58
C GLU A 210 7.38 -15.35 5.15
N TYR A 211 8.63 -15.75 4.95
CA TYR A 211 9.19 -15.97 3.62
C TYR A 211 9.25 -17.46 3.33
N ILE A 212 8.62 -17.86 2.24
CA ILE A 212 8.64 -19.23 1.74
C ILE A 212 9.34 -19.22 0.38
N ALA A 213 10.46 -19.91 0.25
CA ALA A 213 11.14 -20.05 -1.03
C ALA A 213 11.29 -21.50 -1.50
N ASP A 214 11.31 -21.72 -2.81
CA ASP A 214 11.64 -23.03 -3.42
C ASP A 214 13.14 -23.34 -3.29
N LYS A 215 13.98 -22.32 -3.50
CA LYS A 215 15.43 -22.50 -3.68
C LYS A 215 16.25 -21.69 -2.69
N SER A 216 16.01 -20.39 -2.56
CA SER A 216 16.86 -19.54 -1.72
C SER A 216 16.17 -18.30 -1.18
N ILE A 217 16.66 -17.82 -0.04
CA ILE A 217 16.30 -16.54 0.57
C ILE A 217 17.60 -15.78 0.85
N CYS A 218 17.76 -14.61 0.24
CA CYS A 218 18.90 -13.72 0.38
C CYS A 218 18.44 -12.39 0.97
N LEU A 219 18.83 -12.13 2.23
CA LEU A 219 18.53 -10.88 2.91
C LEU A 219 19.73 -9.94 2.74
N LEU A 220 19.53 -8.87 2.00
CA LEU A 220 20.56 -7.88 1.71
C LEU A 220 20.66 -6.82 2.82
N PRO A 221 21.78 -6.08 2.92
CA PRO A 221 21.90 -4.97 3.87
C PRO A 221 20.73 -3.99 3.76
N GLY A 222 20.17 -3.60 4.91
CA GLY A 222 18.96 -2.77 5.00
C GLY A 222 17.68 -3.54 5.33
N PHE A 223 17.72 -4.88 5.28
CA PHE A 223 16.61 -5.71 5.78
C PHE A 223 16.46 -5.58 7.29
N GLU A 224 15.22 -5.38 7.75
CA GLU A 224 14.86 -5.26 9.17
C GLU A 224 13.63 -6.11 9.46
N SER A 225 13.73 -7.05 10.39
CA SER A 225 12.59 -7.82 10.91
C SER A 225 12.24 -7.34 12.32
N LEU A 226 11.05 -6.75 12.50
CA LEU A 226 10.59 -6.26 13.79
C LEU A 226 9.13 -6.69 13.94
N PRO A 227 8.68 -7.63 14.80
CA PRO A 227 9.26 -8.89 15.32
C PRO A 227 8.64 -10.16 14.66
N THR A 228 9.14 -11.37 15.03
CA THR A 228 8.82 -12.73 14.50
C THR A 228 8.83 -12.84 12.97
N PHE A 229 10.00 -13.16 12.44
CA PHE A 229 10.21 -13.50 11.04
C PHE A 229 10.47 -14.99 10.89
N ASN A 230 9.66 -15.67 10.08
CA ASN A 230 9.87 -17.06 9.69
C ASN A 230 10.40 -17.09 8.25
N ALA A 231 11.36 -17.98 8.00
CA ALA A 231 11.88 -18.26 6.68
C ALA A 231 11.93 -19.77 6.47
N GLU A 232 11.30 -20.26 5.41
CA GLU A 232 11.20 -21.67 5.09
C GLU A 232 11.62 -21.91 3.63
N ILE A 233 12.39 -22.99 3.41
CA ILE A 233 12.64 -23.52 2.06
C ILE A 233 11.77 -24.76 1.88
N LYS A 234 10.81 -24.70 0.94
CA LYS A 234 9.98 -25.86 0.57
C LYS A 234 9.59 -25.80 -0.91
N PRO A 235 9.34 -26.95 -1.56
CA PRO A 235 8.93 -26.98 -2.96
C PRO A 235 7.72 -26.08 -3.23
N LEU A 236 7.89 -25.15 -4.17
CA LEU A 236 6.81 -24.30 -4.65
C LEU A 236 6.59 -24.56 -6.13
N ALA A 237 5.36 -24.92 -6.49
CA ALA A 237 4.95 -25.08 -7.87
C ALA A 237 3.50 -24.66 -8.03
N GLY A 238 3.18 -24.12 -9.21
CA GLY A 238 1.82 -23.78 -9.59
C GLY A 238 1.51 -22.28 -9.57
N TYR A 239 0.22 -22.01 -9.73
CA TYR A 239 -0.31 -20.67 -9.92
C TYR A 239 -1.43 -20.41 -8.92
N GLN A 240 -1.46 -19.20 -8.36
CA GLN A 240 -2.51 -18.75 -7.46
C GLN A 240 -3.41 -17.73 -8.16
N TRP A 241 -4.72 -17.97 -8.14
CA TRP A 241 -5.71 -17.05 -8.68
C TRP A 241 -6.12 -16.04 -7.61
N ASN A 242 -5.79 -14.78 -7.87
CA ASN A 242 -6.09 -13.68 -6.98
C ASN A 242 -7.17 -12.80 -7.60
N TYR A 243 -8.10 -12.35 -6.77
CA TYR A 243 -9.25 -11.55 -7.16
C TYR A 243 -9.27 -10.22 -6.41
N ILE A 244 -9.71 -9.18 -7.11
CA ILE A 244 -9.73 -7.80 -6.63
C ILE A 244 -11.17 -7.28 -6.69
N LEU A 245 -11.70 -6.87 -5.54
CA LEU A 245 -12.90 -6.03 -5.50
C LEU A 245 -12.49 -4.57 -5.47
N LYS A 246 -13.09 -3.79 -6.38
CA LYS A 246 -12.88 -2.35 -6.48
C LYS A 246 -14.14 -1.60 -6.06
N ASP A 247 -13.97 -0.40 -5.53
CA ASP A 247 -15.07 0.55 -5.38
C ASP A 247 -15.41 1.22 -6.73
N HIS A 248 -16.41 2.09 -6.72
CA HIS A 248 -16.88 2.81 -7.90
C HIS A 248 -15.86 3.83 -8.46
N LEU A 249 -14.84 4.19 -7.68
CA LEU A 249 -13.74 5.05 -8.12
C LEU A 249 -12.55 4.22 -8.63
N GLY A 250 -12.65 2.89 -8.60
CA GLY A 250 -11.62 1.96 -9.06
C GLY A 250 -10.56 1.63 -8.02
N ASN A 251 -10.70 2.09 -6.77
CA ASN A 251 -9.74 1.75 -5.71
C ASN A 251 -9.93 0.30 -5.27
N THR A 252 -8.84 -0.42 -5.05
CA THR A 252 -8.85 -1.82 -4.58
C THR A 252 -9.30 -1.88 -3.12
N ARG A 253 -10.48 -2.41 -2.84
CA ARG A 253 -10.99 -2.56 -1.47
C ARG A 253 -10.61 -3.88 -0.84
N VAL A 254 -10.65 -4.96 -1.62
CA VAL A 254 -10.39 -6.32 -1.15
C VAL A 254 -9.52 -7.05 -2.15
N LEU A 255 -8.45 -7.67 -1.67
CA LEU A 255 -7.66 -8.67 -2.40
C LEU A 255 -7.86 -10.01 -1.70
N PHE A 256 -8.26 -11.03 -2.44
CA PHE A 256 -8.54 -12.36 -1.90
C PHE A 256 -8.22 -13.47 -2.90
N THR A 257 -8.10 -14.70 -2.40
CA THR A 257 -7.83 -15.91 -3.19
C THR A 257 -8.51 -17.09 -2.51
N ASP A 258 -9.12 -17.97 -3.29
CA ASP A 258 -9.56 -19.28 -2.79
C ASP A 258 -8.31 -20.16 -2.63
N LYS A 259 -7.84 -20.36 -1.39
CA LYS A 259 -6.60 -21.09 -1.10
C LYS A 259 -6.84 -22.59 -1.08
N ASN A 260 -8.01 -23.01 -0.61
CA ASN A 260 -8.35 -24.42 -0.41
C ASN A 260 -9.15 -25.01 -1.59
N ASN A 261 -9.52 -24.19 -2.57
CA ASN A 261 -10.33 -24.52 -3.75
C ASN A 261 -11.70 -25.11 -3.40
N ASP A 262 -12.31 -24.68 -2.30
CA ASP A 262 -13.65 -25.13 -1.89
C ASP A 262 -14.79 -24.31 -2.52
N GLY A 263 -14.45 -23.22 -3.23
CA GLY A 263 -15.40 -22.35 -3.93
C GLY A 263 -16.04 -21.29 -3.03
N PHE A 264 -15.64 -21.20 -1.76
CA PHE A 264 -16.03 -20.15 -0.83
C PHE A 264 -14.82 -19.29 -0.49
N VAL A 265 -15.08 -18.10 0.05
CA VAL A 265 -14.02 -17.20 0.53
C VAL A 265 -14.22 -17.01 2.02
N LYS A 266 -13.19 -17.34 2.80
CA LYS A 266 -13.21 -17.25 4.25
C LYS A 266 -12.29 -16.14 4.77
N GLN A 267 -12.83 -15.29 5.64
CA GLN A 267 -12.00 -14.45 6.51
C GLN A 267 -11.80 -15.17 7.84
N ASP A 268 -10.55 -15.39 8.24
CA ASP A 268 -10.19 -16.10 9.46
C ASP A 268 -9.02 -15.40 10.17
N THR A 269 -8.91 -15.60 11.48
CA THR A 269 -7.75 -15.17 12.30
C THR A 269 -6.55 -16.11 12.17
N ASP A 270 -6.76 -17.33 11.69
CA ASP A 270 -5.68 -18.24 11.30
C ASP A 270 -5.24 -17.93 9.86
N GLU A 271 -4.02 -17.42 9.67
CA GLU A 271 -3.45 -17.07 8.37
C GLU A 271 -3.45 -18.23 7.36
N SER A 272 -3.40 -19.48 7.83
CA SER A 272 -3.45 -20.68 6.98
C SER A 272 -4.84 -20.91 6.37
N GLN A 273 -5.88 -20.44 7.05
CA GLN A 273 -7.29 -20.55 6.64
C GLN A 273 -7.84 -19.24 6.05
N ASN A 274 -7.17 -18.11 6.30
CA ASN A 274 -7.61 -16.81 5.85
C ASN A 274 -7.32 -16.63 4.35
N GLU A 275 -8.36 -16.27 3.60
CA GLU A 275 -8.35 -16.12 2.15
C GLU A 275 -8.44 -14.66 1.71
N VAL A 276 -8.72 -13.76 2.67
CA VAL A 276 -8.67 -12.31 2.48
C VAL A 276 -7.23 -11.83 2.71
N LEU A 277 -6.52 -11.56 1.62
CA LEU A 277 -5.09 -11.19 1.64
C LEU A 277 -4.87 -9.72 2.04
N SER A 278 -5.78 -8.84 1.63
CA SER A 278 -5.73 -7.42 1.96
C SER A 278 -7.11 -6.79 2.01
N LEU A 279 -7.28 -5.90 2.97
CA LEU A 279 -8.42 -4.98 3.08
C LEU A 279 -7.86 -3.56 3.11
N SER A 280 -8.35 -2.74 2.18
CA SER A 280 -7.97 -1.33 2.09
C SER A 280 -9.23 -0.48 2.14
N ASN A 281 -9.19 0.55 2.99
CA ASN A 281 -10.24 1.55 3.10
C ASN A 281 -9.68 2.87 2.59
N TYR A 282 -10.50 3.65 1.91
CA TYR A 282 -10.10 4.94 1.38
C TYR A 282 -11.05 6.03 1.88
N SER A 283 -10.50 7.22 2.10
CA SER A 283 -11.28 8.45 2.23
C SER A 283 -12.05 8.73 0.93
N PRO A 284 -13.08 9.59 0.97
CA PRO A 284 -13.85 10.00 -0.22
C PRO A 284 -12.99 10.56 -1.38
N PHE A 285 -11.73 10.91 -1.12
CA PHE A 285 -10.78 11.47 -2.07
C PHE A 285 -9.59 10.55 -2.37
N GLY A 286 -9.74 9.24 -2.12
CA GLY A 286 -8.76 8.23 -2.52
C GLY A 286 -7.53 8.10 -1.62
N LEU A 287 -7.45 8.84 -0.50
CA LEU A 287 -6.40 8.62 0.50
C LEU A 287 -6.67 7.31 1.23
N GLU A 288 -5.73 6.35 1.16
CA GLU A 288 -5.84 5.10 1.92
C GLU A 288 -5.83 5.41 3.42
N LEU A 289 -6.87 4.94 4.11
CA LEU A 289 -7.05 5.08 5.53
C LEU A 289 -6.19 4.03 6.24
N GLY A 290 -5.10 4.49 6.86
CA GLY A 290 -4.44 3.73 7.93
C GLY A 290 -5.37 3.56 9.14
N GLY A 291 -5.06 2.58 10.00
CA GLY A 291 -5.81 2.34 11.24
C GLY A 291 -5.78 0.89 11.73
N SER A 292 -6.66 0.62 12.69
CA SER A 292 -6.88 -0.67 13.36
C SER A 292 -7.28 -1.80 12.40
N HIS A 293 -7.82 -1.45 11.23
CA HIS A 293 -8.16 -2.40 10.17
C HIS A 293 -6.93 -3.07 9.53
N GLN A 294 -5.73 -2.46 9.64
CA GLN A 294 -4.47 -3.14 9.29
C GLN A 294 -4.11 -4.26 10.28
N ASN A 295 -4.79 -4.31 11.44
CA ASN A 295 -4.66 -5.33 12.50
C ASN A 295 -5.83 -6.33 12.52
N LEU A 296 -6.68 -6.35 11.48
CA LEU A 296 -7.71 -7.40 11.29
C LEU A 296 -7.18 -8.57 10.44
N LYS A 297 -5.86 -8.71 10.35
CA LYS A 297 -5.18 -9.94 9.92
C LYS A 297 -4.96 -10.84 11.12
#